data_AF-A0A7T2TGE6-F1
#
_entry.id   AF-A0A7T2TGE6-F1
#
_cell.length_a   1.000
_cell.length_b   1.000
_cell.length_c   1.000
_cell.angle_alpha   90.00
_cell.angle_beta   90.00
_cell.angle_gamma   90.00
#
_symmetry.space_group_name_H-M   'P 1'
#
loop_
_entity.id
_entity.type
_entity.pdbx_description
1 polymer ?
#
loop_
_entity_poly.entity_id
_entity_poly.type
_entity_poly.pdbx_seq_one_letter_code
_entity_poly.pdbx_strand_id
1 'polypeptide(L)' 'MPAPVCSKCGRERTSNDVRDYSPIQVITGQPLGWYSGDDGEFCGDCLAAVIEN' A
#
# COMPACT_ATOMS: atom_id res chain seq x y z
N MET A 1 8.49 15.03 -9.74
CA MET A 1 7.72 13.82 -10.08
C MET A 1 6.44 13.87 -9.27
N PRO A 2 5.26 13.55 -9.83
CA PRO A 2 4.03 13.49 -9.04
C PRO A 2 4.16 12.43 -7.95
N ALA A 3 3.51 12.64 -6.80
CA ALA A 3 3.45 11.64 -5.74
C ALA A 3 2.66 10.40 -6.24
N PRO A 4 3.05 9.18 -5.86
CA PRO A 4 2.24 8.00 -6.13
C PRO A 4 0.82 8.14 -5.57
N VAL A 5 -0.18 7.66 -6.30
CA VAL A 5 -1.60 7.80 -5.93
C VAL A 5 -2.24 6.43 -5.86
N CYS A 6 -2.89 6.12 -4.74
CA CYS A 6 -3.55 4.83 -4.58
C CYS A 6 -4.67 4.65 -5.61
N SER A 7 -4.58 3.58 -6.40
CA SER A 7 -5.54 3.22 -7.46
C SER A 7 -6.95 2.94 -6.95
N LYS A 8 -7.11 2.61 -5.66
CA LYS A 8 -8.40 2.26 -5.06
C LYS A 8 -9.15 3.46 -4.51
N CYS A 9 -8.47 4.35 -3.78
CA CYS A 9 -9.11 5.44 -3.02
C CYS A 9 -8.66 6.84 -3.43
N GLY A 10 -7.70 6.97 -4.36
CA GLY A 10 -7.18 8.25 -4.83
C GLY A 10 -6.30 8.98 -3.81
N ARG A 11 -5.97 8.36 -2.67
CA ARG A 11 -5.07 8.95 -1.67
C ARG A 11 -3.66 9.08 -2.24
N GLU A 12 -3.05 10.24 -2.09
CA GLU A 12 -1.64 10.46 -2.42
C GLU A 12 -0.73 9.87 -1.33
N ARG A 13 0.42 9.33 -1.75
CA ARG A 13 1.48 8.92 -0.85
C ARG A 13 2.13 10.16 -0.24
N THR A 14 2.26 10.16 1.07
CA THR A 14 2.82 11.27 1.86
C THR A 14 4.12 10.86 2.54
N SER A 15 4.83 11.80 3.16
CA SER A 15 6.00 11.51 4.00
C SER A 15 5.67 10.65 5.23
N ASN A 16 4.39 10.51 5.60
CA ASN A 16 3.96 9.63 6.69
C ASN A 16 3.88 8.16 6.25
N ASP A 17 3.88 7.89 4.94
CA ASP A 17 3.88 6.55 4.36
C ASP A 17 5.31 5.98 4.26
N VAL A 18 5.95 5.93 5.43
CA VAL A 18 7.37 5.60 5.59
C VAL A 18 7.71 4.14 5.29
N ARG A 19 6.71 3.26 5.16
CA ARG A 19 6.91 1.83 4.94
C ARG A 19 6.41 1.43 3.57
N ASP A 20 7.26 0.77 2.81
CA ASP A 20 6.84 0.01 1.63
C ASP A 20 6.27 -1.35 2.06
N TYR A 21 5.43 -1.92 1.21
CA TYR A 21 4.89 -3.25 1.39
C TYR A 21 6.00 -4.31 1.40
N SER A 22 5.90 -5.22 2.36
CA SER A 22 6.72 -6.44 2.42
C SER A 22 5.81 -7.64 2.67
N PRO A 23 5.96 -8.75 1.92
CA PRO A 23 5.16 -9.96 2.13
C PRO A 23 5.22 -10.53 3.55
N ILE A 24 6.30 -10.27 4.29
CA ILE A 24 6.41 -10.72 5.69
C ILE A 24 5.35 -10.07 6.59
N GLN A 25 4.87 -8.86 6.25
CA GLN A 25 3.82 -8.16 7.01
C GLN A 25 2.51 -8.95 6.95
N VAL A 26 2.18 -9.54 5.79
CA VAL A 26 1.02 -10.41 5.63
C VAL A 26 1.16 -11.67 6.49
N ILE A 27 2.32 -12.33 6.41
CA ILE A 27 2.59 -13.58 7.15
C ILE A 27 2.55 -13.36 8.66
N THR A 28 3.01 -12.19 9.12
CA THR A 28 3.13 -11.86 10.55
C THR A 28 1.96 -11.04 11.10
N GLY A 29 0.97 -10.70 10.28
CA GLY A 29 -0.18 -9.88 10.68
C GLY A 29 0.17 -8.43 11.05
N GLN A 30 1.30 -7.91 10.53
CA GLN A 30 1.69 -6.52 10.74
C GLN A 30 0.94 -5.58 9.78
N PRO A 31 0.75 -4.29 10.13
CA PRO A 31 0.17 -3.31 9.23
C PRO A 31 0.94 -3.23 7.91
N LEU A 32 0.20 -3.22 6.79
CA LEU A 32 0.79 -3.22 5.45
C LEU A 32 1.36 -1.85 5.10
N GLY A 33 2.51 -1.86 4.41
CA GLY A 33 3.09 -0.66 3.81
C GLY A 33 2.43 -0.27 2.50
N TRP A 34 2.94 0.80 1.91
CA TRP A 34 2.57 1.22 0.56
C TRP A 34 3.07 0.23 -0.47
N TYR A 35 2.17 -0.30 -1.28
CA TYR A 35 2.50 -1.18 -2.39
C TYR A 35 2.67 -0.37 -3.67
N SER A 36 3.77 -0.63 -4.38
CA SER A 36 4.08 -0.08 -5.69
C SER A 36 4.49 -1.25 -6.58
N GLY A 37 3.68 -1.53 -7.60
CA GLY A 37 3.87 -2.65 -8.53
C GLY A 37 3.33 -2.33 -9.92
N ASP A 38 3.49 -3.27 -10.84
CA ASP A 38 3.07 -3.10 -12.25
C ASP A 38 1.54 -3.02 -12.42
N ASP A 39 0.79 -3.57 -11.47
CA ASP A 39 -0.67 -3.48 -11.33
C ASP A 39 -1.15 -2.19 -10.65
N GLY A 40 -0.22 -1.36 -10.16
CA GLY A 40 -0.45 -0.01 -9.69
C GLY A 40 0.02 0.26 -8.26
N GLU A 41 -0.46 1.38 -7.71
CA GLU A 41 -0.10 1.86 -6.39
C GLU A 41 -1.25 1.62 -5.40
N PHE A 42 -0.95 1.09 -4.22
CA PHE A 42 -1.95 0.85 -3.17
C PHE A 42 -1.47 1.31 -1.80
N CYS A 43 -2.31 2.07 -1.09
CA CYS A 43 -2.05 2.35 0.31
C CYS A 43 -2.30 1.10 1.17
N GLY A 44 -1.66 1.03 2.34
CA GLY A 44 -1.72 -0.14 3.21
C GLY A 44 -3.15 -0.62 3.53
N ASP A 45 -4.06 0.30 3.84
CA ASP A 45 -5.46 -0.04 4.13
C ASP A 45 -6.20 -0.65 2.94
N CYS A 46 -6.00 -0.08 1.75
CA CYS A 46 -6.64 -0.58 0.53
C CYS A 46 -6.02 -1.91 0.08
N LEU A 47 -4.72 -2.08 0.28
CA LEU A 47 -4.05 -3.35 0.01
C LEU A 47 -4.54 -4.45 0.96
N ALA A 48 -4.73 -4.15 2.24
CA ALA A 48 -5.27 -5.09 3.21
C ALA A 48 -6.65 -5.58 2.79
N ALA A 49 -7.53 -4.66 2.39
CA ALA A 49 -8.87 -5.00 1.89
C ALA A 49 -8.85 -5.84 0.59
N VAL A 50 -7.78 -5.74 -0.22
CA VAL A 50 -7.60 -6.56 -1.43
C VAL A 50 -7.13 -7.98 -1.08
N ILE A 51 -6.22 -8.12 -0.11
CA ILE A 51 -5.66 -9.41 0.30
C ILE A 51 -6.65 -10.25 1.11
N GLU A 52 -7.52 -9.60 1.90
CA GLU A 52 -8.51 -10.27 2.74
C GLU A 52 -9.78 -10.73 1.99
N ASN A 53 -9.93 -10.37 0.70
CA ASN A 53 -11.00 -10.84 -0.18
C ASN A 53 -10.50 -11.91 -1.15
#